data_AF-A0A9D1F932-F1
#
_entry.id   AF-A0A9D1F932-F1
#
_cell.length_a   1.000
_cell.length_b   1.000
_cell.length_c   1.000
_cell.angle_alpha   90.00
_cell.angle_beta   90.00
_cell.angle_gamma   90.00
#
_symmetry.space_group_name_H-M   'P 1'
#
loop_
_entity.id
_entity.type
_entity.pdbx_description
1 polymer ?
#
loop_
_entity_poly.entity_id
_entity_poly.type
_entity_poly.pdbx_seq_one_letter_code
_entity_poly.pdbx_strand_id
1 'polypeptide(L)'
;MSKSNGGARRAVALQYGTEHSAPVIIASGMGNLAEKIVEVASENGVPIYEDNSLATVLSQMELGREIPEELYGAIVEIYLYFLNFDPSDPEKFRREREKWRAEQKKAEQQKAEQEKVELSKADQQEVQ
;
A
#
# COMPACT_ATOMS: atom_id res chain seq x y z
N MET A 1 26.37 4.39 -20.71
CA MET A 1 25.19 5.16 -20.26
C MET A 1 24.19 5.16 -21.40
N SER A 2 23.21 4.25 -21.37
CA SER A 2 22.22 4.12 -22.44
C SER A 2 21.18 5.23 -22.28
N LYS A 3 21.11 6.14 -23.26
CA LYS A 3 19.97 7.06 -23.40
C LYS A 3 18.78 6.22 -23.86
N SER A 4 17.87 5.90 -22.96
CA SER A 4 16.59 5.30 -23.32
C SER A 4 15.68 6.36 -23.96
N ASN A 5 14.97 5.89 -24.97
CA ASN A 5 14.25 6.63 -25.99
C ASN A 5 12.98 7.33 -25.44
N GLY A 6 13.06 8.65 -25.22
CA GLY A 6 12.17 9.67 -25.79
C GLY A 6 10.64 9.68 -25.56
N GLY A 7 10.04 8.72 -24.86
CA GLY A 7 8.69 8.95 -24.32
C GLY A 7 8.82 9.96 -23.19
N ALA A 8 8.25 11.16 -23.33
CA ALA A 8 8.32 12.17 -22.28
C ALA A 8 7.71 11.58 -21.00
N ARG A 9 8.56 11.17 -20.04
CA ARG A 9 8.12 10.62 -18.75
C ARG A 9 7.22 11.64 -18.07
N ARG A 10 6.08 11.21 -17.56
CA ARG A 10 5.10 12.05 -16.87
C ARG A 10 4.91 11.53 -15.46
N ALA A 11 4.71 12.44 -14.52
CA ALA A 11 4.35 12.10 -13.15
C ALA A 11 3.27 13.07 -12.68
N VAL A 12 2.31 12.54 -11.93
CA VAL A 12 1.23 13.30 -11.31
C VAL A 12 1.11 12.84 -9.86
N ALA A 13 1.04 13.79 -8.94
CA ALA A 13 0.79 13.51 -7.53
C ALA A 13 -0.66 13.87 -7.19
N LEU A 14 -1.34 12.92 -6.54
CA LEU A 14 -2.72 13.06 -6.10
C LEU A 14 -2.76 13.17 -4.57
N GLN A 15 -3.67 13.99 -4.07
CA GLN A 15 -3.95 14.12 -2.64
C GLN A 15 -5.44 13.94 -2.37
N TYR A 16 -5.76 13.11 -1.39
CA TYR A 16 -7.10 13.04 -0.82
C TYR A 16 -7.14 13.89 0.46
N GLY A 17 -8.13 14.77 0.59
CA GLY A 17 -8.32 15.64 1.75
C GLY A 17 -9.77 15.62 2.20
N THR A 18 -10.06 16.16 3.38
CA THR A 18 -11.43 16.21 3.93
C THR A 18 -12.31 17.27 3.27
N GLU A 19 -11.71 18.22 2.55
CA GLU A 19 -12.41 19.34 1.90
C GLU A 19 -12.98 18.96 0.52
N HIS A 20 -12.47 17.90 -0.07
CA HIS A 20 -12.78 17.47 -1.44
C HIS A 20 -13.43 16.10 -1.45
N SER A 21 -14.36 15.88 -2.38
CA SER A 21 -15.04 14.59 -2.51
C SER A 21 -14.21 13.58 -3.30
N ALA A 22 -13.33 14.07 -4.18
CA ALA A 22 -12.37 13.29 -4.95
C ALA A 22 -10.92 13.70 -4.65
N PRO A 23 -9.92 12.86 -5.01
CA PRO A 23 -8.53 13.28 -4.97
C PRO A 23 -8.29 14.50 -5.88
N VAL A 24 -7.34 15.34 -5.49
CA VAL A 24 -6.93 16.54 -6.21
C VAL A 24 -5.52 16.38 -6.74
N ILE A 25 -5.26 16.95 -7.92
CA ILE A 25 -3.91 17.01 -8.48
C ILE A 25 -3.10 18.10 -7.78
N ILE A 26 -2.05 17.71 -7.06
CA ILE A 26 -1.19 18.64 -6.31
C ILE A 26 0.17 18.88 -6.95
N ALA A 27 0.60 17.98 -7.85
CA ALA A 27 1.78 18.18 -8.68
C ALA A 27 1.62 17.45 -10.02
N SER A 28 2.21 18.01 -11.07
CA SER A 28 2.27 17.41 -12.40
C SER A 28 3.56 17.85 -13.07
N GLY A 29 4.22 16.95 -13.79
CA GLY A 29 5.50 17.24 -14.43
C GLY A 29 5.81 16.31 -15.59
N MET A 30 6.77 16.75 -16.41
CA MET A 30 7.31 15.99 -17.54
C MET A 30 8.83 15.97 -17.53
N GLY A 31 9.43 14.93 -18.10
CA GLY A 31 10.89 14.80 -18.21
C GLY A 31 11.57 14.91 -16.84
N ASN A 32 12.55 15.78 -16.72
CA ASN A 32 13.31 15.99 -15.48
C ASN A 32 12.41 16.37 -14.28
N LEU A 33 11.32 17.10 -14.50
CA LEU A 33 10.40 17.45 -13.41
C LEU A 33 9.61 16.22 -12.95
N ALA A 34 9.20 15.36 -13.87
CA ALA A 34 8.56 14.09 -13.52
C ALA A 34 9.50 13.20 -12.70
N GLU A 35 10.78 13.14 -13.09
CA GLU A 35 11.81 12.43 -12.34
C GLU A 35 11.95 12.97 -10.91
N LYS A 36 11.96 14.29 -10.74
CA LYS A 36 12.05 14.90 -9.42
C LYS A 36 10.82 14.65 -8.55
N ILE A 37 9.62 14.63 -9.14
CA ILE A 37 8.38 14.29 -8.42
C ILE A 37 8.48 12.86 -7.87
N VAL A 38 8.90 11.91 -8.70
CA VAL A 38 9.04 10.49 -8.31
C VAL A 38 10.14 10.32 -7.25
N GLU A 39 11.27 11.02 -7.39
CA GLU A 39 12.36 11.02 -6.41
C GLU A 39 11.86 11.49 -5.04
N VAL A 40 11.21 12.66 -4.98
CA VAL A 40 10.67 13.22 -3.73
C VAL A 40 9.59 12.32 -3.14
N ALA A 41 8.72 11.73 -3.97
CA ALA A 41 7.71 10.78 -3.50
C ALA A 41 8.37 9.57 -2.82
N SER A 42 9.39 8.97 -3.46
CA SER A 42 10.13 7.84 -2.89
C SER A 42 10.86 8.18 -1.61
N GLU A 43 11.49 9.36 -1.52
CA GLU A 43 12.20 9.83 -0.33
C GLU A 43 11.26 10.01 0.88
N ASN A 44 9.99 10.34 0.62
CA ASN A 44 8.99 10.59 1.66
C ASN A 44 8.04 9.40 1.88
N GLY A 45 8.30 8.24 1.27
CA GLY A 45 7.45 7.05 1.42
C GLY A 45 6.06 7.18 0.81
N VAL A 46 5.89 8.09 -0.16
CA VAL A 46 4.65 8.20 -0.94
C VAL A 46 4.63 7.06 -1.97
N PRO A 47 3.57 6.23 -2.01
CA PRO A 47 3.51 5.09 -2.91
C PRO A 47 3.43 5.55 -4.38
N ILE A 48 4.17 4.87 -5.26
CA ILE A 48 4.27 5.19 -6.69
C ILE A 48 3.59 4.09 -7.49
N TYR A 49 2.64 4.48 -8.35
CA TYR A 49 1.95 3.60 -9.28
C TYR A 49 2.35 3.95 -10.71
N GLU A 50 2.82 2.96 -11.48
CA GLU A 50 3.32 3.17 -12.84
C GLU A 50 2.25 2.83 -13.87
N ASP A 51 1.65 3.86 -14.48
CA ASP A 51 0.77 3.74 -15.64
C ASP A 51 0.99 4.92 -16.58
N ASN A 52 1.55 4.64 -17.76
CA ASN A 52 1.88 5.66 -18.76
C ASN A 52 0.64 6.36 -19.34
N SER A 53 -0.45 5.63 -19.54
CA SER A 53 -1.68 6.15 -20.13
C SER A 53 -2.38 7.07 -19.15
N LEU A 54 -2.57 6.60 -17.91
CA LEU A 54 -3.20 7.37 -16.85
C LEU A 54 -2.37 8.61 -16.49
N ALA A 55 -1.05 8.47 -16.33
CA ALA A 55 -0.18 9.63 -16.09
C ALA A 55 -0.28 10.66 -17.22
N THR A 56 -0.41 10.21 -18.48
CA THR A 56 -0.60 11.10 -19.63
C THR A 56 -1.93 11.85 -19.58
N VAL A 57 -3.03 11.17 -19.27
CA VAL A 57 -4.36 11.80 -19.13
C VAL A 57 -4.37 12.79 -17.97
N LEU A 58 -3.94 12.35 -16.78
CA LEU A 58 -3.97 13.18 -15.57
C LEU A 58 -3.05 14.40 -15.68
N SER A 59 -1.90 14.27 -16.35
CA SER A 59 -0.96 15.39 -16.49
C SER A 59 -1.46 16.53 -17.38
N GLN A 60 -2.52 16.32 -18.16
CA GLN A 60 -3.17 17.36 -18.97
C GLN A 60 -4.16 18.19 -18.17
N MET A 61 -4.47 17.78 -16.94
CA MET A 61 -5.39 18.48 -16.06
C MET A 61 -4.67 19.56 -15.26
N GLU A 62 -5.45 20.55 -14.81
CA GLU A 62 -4.96 21.67 -14.02
C GLU A 62 -4.62 21.25 -12.58
N LEU A 63 -3.59 21.88 -12.01
CA LEU A 63 -3.27 21.76 -10.59
C LEU A 63 -4.43 22.30 -9.74
N GLY A 64 -4.71 21.66 -8.61
CA GLY A 64 -5.82 22.00 -7.73
C GLY A 64 -7.18 21.48 -8.20
N ARG A 65 -7.25 20.80 -9.35
CA ARG A 65 -8.48 20.22 -9.85
C ARG A 65 -8.76 18.84 -9.24
N GLU A 66 -10.01 18.62 -8.85
CA GLU A 66 -10.52 17.29 -8.50
C GLU A 66 -10.50 16.35 -9.71
N ILE A 67 -10.23 15.07 -9.47
CA ILE A 67 -10.39 14.03 -10.49
C ILE A 67 -11.86 13.98 -10.91
N PRO A 68 -12.18 13.95 -12.21
CA PRO A 68 -13.55 13.86 -12.70
C PRO A 68 -14.10 12.43 -12.52
N GLU A 69 -15.43 12.30 -12.42
CA GLU A 69 -16.10 11.03 -12.11
C GLU A 69 -15.76 9.91 -13.10
N GLU A 70 -15.54 10.25 -14.38
CA GLU A 70 -15.21 9.28 -15.42
C GLU A 70 -13.86 8.59 -15.17
N LEU A 71 -12.99 9.18 -14.34
CA LEU A 71 -11.69 8.62 -13.99
C LEU A 71 -11.67 7.94 -12.61
N TYR A 72 -12.79 7.92 -11.87
CA TYR A 72 -12.85 7.29 -10.55
C TYR A 72 -12.49 5.80 -10.58
N GLY A 73 -12.87 5.08 -11.64
CA GLY A 73 -12.51 3.67 -11.80
C GLY A 73 -10.98 3.46 -11.75
N ALA A 74 -10.23 4.24 -12.52
CA ALA A 74 -8.77 4.17 -12.55
C ALA A 74 -8.14 4.53 -11.20
N ILE A 75 -8.70 5.52 -10.50
CA ILE A 75 -8.26 5.88 -9.15
C ILE A 75 -8.50 4.75 -8.15
N VAL A 76 -9.67 4.12 -8.20
CA VAL A 76 -10.00 2.97 -7.34
C VAL A 76 -9.03 1.82 -7.59
N GLU A 77 -8.70 1.52 -8.85
CA GLU A 77 -7.72 0.47 -9.19
C GLU A 77 -6.35 0.70 -8.53
N ILE A 78 -5.87 1.95 -8.46
CA ILE A 78 -4.65 2.30 -7.74
C ILE A 78 -4.76 1.94 -6.25
N TYR A 79 -5.89 2.26 -5.61
CA TYR A 79 -6.10 1.92 -4.21
C TYR A 79 -6.23 0.41 -3.98
N LEU A 80 -6.92 -0.31 -4.87
CA LEU A 80 -7.02 -1.77 -4.81
C LEU A 80 -5.63 -2.41 -4.87
N TYR A 81 -4.76 -1.91 -5.76
CA TYR A 81 -3.39 -2.36 -5.90
C TYR A 81 -2.60 -2.20 -4.60
N PHE A 82 -2.60 -1.01 -3.99
CA PHE A 82 -1.82 -0.77 -2.77
C PHE A 82 -2.40 -1.43 -1.52
N LEU A 83 -3.73 -1.52 -1.42
CA LEU A 83 -4.40 -2.16 -0.29
C LEU A 83 -4.46 -3.68 -0.42
N ASN A 84 -4.08 -4.23 -1.59
CA ASN A 84 -4.30 -5.62 -1.96
C ASN A 84 -5.78 -6.03 -1.81
N PHE A 85 -6.71 -5.07 -1.93
CA PHE A 85 -8.12 -5.25 -1.67
C PHE A 85 -8.82 -5.95 -2.84
N ASP A 86 -9.59 -7.00 -2.54
CA ASP A 86 -10.40 -7.70 -3.53
C ASP A 86 -11.89 -7.36 -3.30
N PRO A 87 -12.50 -6.55 -4.19
CA PRO A 87 -13.90 -6.18 -4.05
C PRO A 87 -14.87 -7.36 -4.24
N SER A 88 -14.43 -8.45 -4.89
CA SER A 88 -15.24 -9.67 -5.05
C SER A 88 -15.29 -10.54 -3.80
N ASP A 89 -14.34 -10.36 -2.87
CA ASP A 89 -14.30 -11.04 -1.58
C ASP A 89 -13.87 -10.08 -0.45
N PRO A 90 -14.75 -9.15 -0.04
CA PRO A 90 -14.41 -8.13 0.97
C PRO A 90 -14.02 -8.72 2.34
N GLU A 91 -14.46 -9.95 2.62
CA GLU A 91 -14.23 -10.65 3.89
C GLU A 91 -12.89 -11.39 3.93
N LYS A 92 -12.20 -11.54 2.79
CA LYS A 92 -10.89 -12.22 2.72
C LYS A 92 -9.91 -11.71 3.76
N PHE A 93 -9.74 -10.38 3.84
CA PHE A 93 -8.87 -9.73 4.82
C PHE A 93 -9.28 -10.00 6.26
N ARG A 94 -10.58 -10.02 6.55
CA ARG A 94 -11.07 -10.27 7.91
C ARG A 94 -10.74 -11.71 8.31
N ARG A 95 -11.07 -12.67 7.45
CA ARG A 95 -10.81 -14.10 7.68
C ARG A 95 -9.31 -14.39 7.82
N GLU A 96 -8.45 -13.82 6.97
CA GLU A 96 -7.00 -14.02 7.05
C GLU A 96 -6.42 -13.47 8.36
N ARG A 97 -6.83 -12.27 8.79
CA ARG A 97 -6.38 -11.71 10.07
C ARG A 97 -6.87 -12.51 11.27
N GLU A 98 -8.10 -13.01 11.24
CA GLU A 98 -8.64 -13.86 12.30
C GLU A 98 -7.88 -15.19 12.40
N LYS A 99 -7.58 -15.82 11.26
CA LYS A 99 -6.75 -17.03 11.19
C LYS A 99 -5.37 -16.79 11.79
N TRP A 100 -4.67 -15.74 11.35
CA TRP A 100 -3.35 -15.40 11.88
C TRP A 100 -3.40 -15.16 13.40
N ARG A 101 -4.39 -14.42 13.90
CA ARG A 101 -4.58 -14.20 15.34
C ARG A 101 -4.84 -15.51 16.10
N ALA A 102 -5.63 -16.42 15.53
CA ALA A 102 -5.93 -17.71 16.15
C ALA A 102 -4.71 -18.62 16.19
N GLU A 103 -3.88 -18.62 15.13
CA GLU A 103 -2.62 -19.37 15.06
C GLU A 103 -1.61 -18.87 16.09
N GLN A 104 -1.44 -17.55 16.23
CA GLN A 104 -0.56 -16.96 17.24
C GLN A 104 -0.99 -17.36 18.66
N LYS A 105 -2.28 -17.24 18.97
CA LYS A 105 -2.81 -17.66 20.27
C LYS A 105 -2.57 -19.14 20.54
N LYS A 106 -2.76 -20.00 19.54
CA LYS A 106 -2.48 -21.44 19.68
C LYS A 106 -1.00 -21.71 19.94
N ALA A 107 -0.10 -21.02 19.22
CA ALA A 107 1.34 -21.15 19.41
C ALA A 107 1.79 -20.69 20.82
N GLU A 108 1.25 -19.58 21.31
CA GLU A 108 1.50 -19.08 22.67
C GLU A 108 1.00 -20.06 23.74
N GLN A 109 -0.20 -20.61 23.58
CA GLN A 109 -0.76 -21.61 24.51
C GLN A 109 0.09 -22.88 24.55
N GLN A 110 0.50 -23.39 23.39
CA GLN A 110 1.36 -24.58 23.31
C GLN A 110 2.72 -24.33 23.96
N LYS A 111 3.32 -23.14 23.75
CA LYS A 111 4.58 -22.77 24.38
C LYS A 111 4.44 -22.69 25.90
N ALA A 112 3.38 -22.07 26.41
CA ALA A 112 3.11 -21.98 27.84
C ALA A 112 2.84 -23.35 28.49
N GLU A 113 2.21 -24.27 27.76
CA GLU A 113 1.96 -25.63 28.24
C GLU A 113 3.25 -26.47 28.24
N GLN A 114 4.11 -26.32 27.23
CA GLN A 114 5.44 -26.94 27.21
C GLN A 114 6.33 -26.45 28.35
N GLU A 115 6.35 -25.15 28.61
CA GLU A 115 7.14 -24.54 29.70
C GLU A 115 6.66 -25.02 31.08
N LYS A 116 5.34 -25.15 31.29
CA LYS A 116 4.78 -25.76 32.51
C LYS A 116 5.16 -27.23 32.68
N VAL A 117 5.19 -27.99 31.59
CA VAL A 117 5.61 -29.40 31.60
C VAL A 117 7.10 -29.52 31.90
N GLU A 118 7.94 -28.61 31.41
CA GLU A 118 9.38 -28.56 31.73
C GLU A 118 9.65 -28.18 33.18
N LEU A 119 8.99 -27.14 33.73
CA LEU A 119 9.14 -26.79 35.15
C LEU A 119 8.73 -27.93 36.08
N SER A 120 7.61 -28.60 35.79
CA SER A 120 7.13 -29.76 36.57
C SER A 120 8.11 -30.94 36.57
N LYS A 121 8.86 -31.13 35.47
CA LYS A 121 9.91 -32.15 35.38
C LYS A 121 11.20 -31.76 36.10
N ALA A 122 11.54 -30.47 36.12
CA ALA A 122 12.69 -29.96 36.86
C ALA A 122 12.50 -30.11 38.38
N ASP A 123 11.31 -29.77 38.89
CA ASP A 123 10.97 -29.92 40.32
C ASP A 123 11.01 -31.40 40.78
N GLN A 124 10.73 -32.35 39.88
CA GLN A 124 10.79 -33.79 40.18
C GLN A 124 12.21 -34.37 40.17
N GLN A 125 13.19 -33.68 39.59
CA GLN A 125 14.60 -34.12 39.56
C GLN A 125 15.42 -33.66 40.77
N GLU A 126 14.99 -32.65 41.53
CA GLU A 126 15.68 -32.18 42.74
C GLU A 126 15.39 -33.00 44.02
N VAL A 127 14.47 -33.96 43.98
CA VAL A 127 14.07 -34.78 45.16
C VAL A 127 14.81 -36.14 45.22
N GLN A 128 15.88 -36.33 44.44
CA GLN A 128 16.72 -37.55 44.48
C GLN A 128 18.13 -37.25 44.99
#